data_AF-A0A931M5I0-F1
#
_entry.id   AF-A0A931M5I0-F1
#
_cell.length_a   1.000
_cell.length_b   1.000
_cell.length_c   1.000
_cell.angle_alpha   90.00
_cell.angle_beta   90.00
_cell.angle_gamma   90.00
#
_symmetry.space_group_name_H-M   'P 1'
#
loop_
_entity.id
_entity.type
_entity.pdbx_description
1 polymer ?
#
loop_
_entity_poly.entity_id
_entity_poly.type
_entity_poly.pdbx_seq_one_letter_code
_entity_poly.pdbx_strand_id
1 'polypeptide(L)' 'MIFGQFTGSAADITSNIYYTGTGWRIQYKRLLKTADILAQDIDFSSLNDQPFGIGVFYNYADRQHAVVNGLTLHFQQ' A
#
# COMPACT_ATOMS: atom_id res chain seq x y z
N MET A 1 -6.76 3.96 18.53
CA MET A 1 -7.65 4.83 17.72
C MET A 1 -7.07 6.25 17.63
N ILE A 2 -6.59 6.67 16.46
CA ILE A 2 -6.17 8.05 16.20
C ILE A 2 -7.34 8.78 15.53
N PHE A 3 -7.87 9.82 16.17
CA PHE A 3 -8.89 10.73 15.63
C PHE A 3 -8.19 11.93 14.99
N GLY A 4 -7.83 11.80 13.72
CA GLY A 4 -7.29 12.90 12.92
C GLY A 4 -7.58 12.65 11.46
N GLN A 5 -8.10 13.65 10.76
CA GLN A 5 -8.25 13.59 9.31
C GLN A 5 -6.82 13.47 8.72
N PHE A 6 -6.56 12.47 7.88
CA PHE A 6 -5.28 12.34 7.15
C PHE A 6 -5.14 13.58 6.24
N THR A 7 -4.33 14.55 6.63
CA THR A 7 -4.28 15.88 5.98
C THR A 7 -2.93 16.22 5.31
N GLY A 8 -2.06 15.24 5.03
CA GLY A 8 -0.70 15.55 4.58
C GLY A 8 -0.15 14.80 3.37
N SER A 9 -0.68 13.65 3.00
CA SER A 9 -0.17 12.86 1.86
C SER A 9 -1.31 12.02 1.31
N ALA A 10 -2.13 12.63 0.47
CA ALA A 10 -3.08 11.87 -0.34
C ALA A 10 -2.27 11.07 -1.37
N ALA A 11 -1.70 9.95 -0.94
CA ALA A 11 -1.18 8.95 -1.85
C ALA A 11 -2.29 8.68 -2.86
N ASP A 12 -1.94 8.73 -4.13
CA ASP A 12 -2.82 8.57 -5.29
C ASP A 12 -3.28 7.11 -5.48
N ILE A 13 -3.51 6.42 -4.35
CA ILE A 13 -3.86 5.01 -4.26
C ILE A 13 -5.37 4.90 -4.27
N THR A 14 -5.89 4.35 -5.35
CA THR A 14 -7.25 3.83 -5.43
C THR A 14 -7.22 2.33 -5.19
N SER A 15 -8.24 1.80 -4.51
CA SER A 15 -8.35 0.36 -4.28
C SER A 15 -9.75 -0.16 -4.51
N ASN A 16 -9.84 -1.41 -4.98
CA ASN A 16 -11.06 -2.20 -4.98
C ASN A 16 -10.84 -3.40 -4.07
N ILE A 17 -11.76 -3.61 -3.14
CA ILE A 17 -11.70 -4.66 -2.13
C ILE A 17 -13.01 -5.42 -2.16
N TYR A 18 -12.95 -6.75 -2.28
CA TYR A 18 -14.12 -7.60 -2.19
C TYR A 18 -13.80 -8.95 -1.54
N TYR A 19 -14.79 -9.50 -0.85
CA TYR A 19 -14.69 -10.82 -0.22
C TYR A 19 -15.17 -11.90 -1.18
N THR A 20 -14.38 -12.97 -1.31
CA THR A 20 -14.64 -14.07 -2.27
C THR A 20 -15.37 -15.27 -1.68
N GLY A 21 -15.74 -15.23 -0.39
CA GLY A 21 -16.27 -16.39 0.34
C GLY A 21 -15.21 -17.13 1.15
N THR A 22 -13.95 -17.13 0.67
CA THR A 22 -12.81 -17.77 1.37
C THR A 22 -11.68 -16.80 1.73
N GLY A 23 -11.78 -15.54 1.34
CA GLY A 23 -10.75 -14.53 1.62
C GLY A 23 -10.99 -13.20 0.95
N TRP A 24 -10.19 -12.21 1.32
CA TRP A 24 -10.20 -10.87 0.74
C TRP A 24 -9.36 -10.81 -0.53
N ARG A 25 -9.89 -10.18 -1.58
CA ARG A 25 -9.15 -9.78 -2.77
C ARG A 25 -9.06 -8.27 -2.78
N ILE A 26 -7.86 -7.78 -3.00
CA ILE A 26 -7.56 -6.35 -3.05
C ILE A 26 -6.79 -6.06 -4.32
N GLN A 27 -7.24 -5.06 -5.05
CA GLN A 27 -6.52 -4.47 -6.18
C GLN A 27 -6.17 -3.03 -5.83
N TYR A 28 -4.92 -2.66 -5.99
CA TYR A 28 -4.44 -1.29 -5.83
C TYR A 28 -4.07 -0.70 -7.20
N LYS A 29 -4.32 0.60 -7.38
CA LYS A 29 -3.86 1.39 -8.52
C LYS A 29 -3.35 2.73 -8.03
N ARG A 30 -2.19 3.15 -8.56
CA ARG A 30 -1.57 4.46 -8.37
C ARG A 30 -0.73 4.84 -9.58
N LEU A 31 -0.31 6.10 -9.68
CA LEU A 31 0.70 6.55 -10.62
C LEU A 31 2.07 5.94 -10.25
N LEU A 32 2.93 5.78 -11.26
CA LEU A 32 4.32 5.40 -11.03
C LEU A 32 5.10 6.49 -10.29
N LYS A 33 4.76 7.76 -10.56
CA LYS A 33 5.34 8.94 -9.93
C LYS A 33 4.26 9.95 -9.65
N THR A 34 4.20 10.45 -8.42
CA THR A 34 3.28 11.51 -8.00
C THR A 34 3.94 12.88 -8.17
N ALA A 35 3.16 13.95 -7.98
CA ALA A 35 3.68 15.32 -7.95
C ALA A 35 4.27 15.70 -6.57
N ASP A 36 4.52 14.71 -5.71
CA ASP A 36 5.05 14.94 -4.37
C ASP A 36 6.46 15.54 -4.43
N ILE A 37 6.62 16.67 -3.73
CA ILE A 37 7.88 17.42 -3.62
C ILE A 37 8.60 17.14 -2.29
N LEU A 38 7.92 16.50 -1.33
CA LEU A 38 8.44 16.22 0.01
C LEU A 38 9.09 14.83 0.12
N ALA A 39 9.13 14.06 -0.98
CA ALA A 39 9.72 12.72 -1.08
C ALA A 39 9.14 11.70 -0.08
N GLN A 40 7.83 11.80 0.17
CA GLN A 40 7.02 10.87 0.96
C GLN A 40 6.51 9.72 0.09
N ASP A 41 6.25 9.97 -1.19
CA ASP A 41 5.82 8.95 -2.15
C ASP A 41 7.02 8.30 -2.85
N ILE A 42 7.00 6.97 -2.96
CA ILE A 42 8.00 6.23 -3.75
C ILE A 42 7.81 6.51 -5.25
N ASP A 43 8.94 6.76 -5.95
CA ASP A 43 9.02 6.96 -7.41
C ASP A 43 9.38 5.64 -8.12
N PHE A 44 8.41 5.07 -8.83
CA PHE A 44 8.56 3.85 -9.62
C PHE A 44 8.96 4.10 -11.08
N SER A 45 9.33 5.33 -11.48
CA SER A 45 9.67 5.66 -12.88
C SER A 45 10.81 4.79 -13.43
N SER A 46 11.70 4.31 -12.56
CA SER A 46 12.80 3.43 -12.97
C SER A 46 12.35 2.04 -13.44
N LEU A 47 11.16 1.60 -13.04
CA LEU A 47 10.67 0.22 -13.23
C LEU A 47 11.68 -0.84 -12.77
N ASN A 48 12.53 -0.49 -11.81
CA ASN A 48 13.41 -1.43 -11.13
C ASN A 48 12.68 -2.05 -9.96
N ASP A 49 13.05 -3.28 -9.63
CA ASP A 49 12.57 -3.99 -8.46
C ASP A 49 12.72 -3.16 -7.18
N GLN A 50 11.68 -3.13 -6.36
CA GLN A 50 11.63 -2.34 -5.13
C GLN A 50 11.50 -3.23 -3.90
N PRO A 51 12.12 -2.87 -2.77
CA PRO A 51 11.81 -3.48 -1.48
C PRO A 51 10.31 -3.36 -1.17
N PHE A 52 9.71 -4.45 -0.69
CA PHE A 52 8.27 -4.51 -0.47
C PHE A 52 7.90 -5.28 0.81
N GLY A 53 6.68 -5.05 1.28
CA GLY A 53 6.11 -5.72 2.42
C GLY A 53 4.61 -5.49 2.51
N ILE A 54 3.91 -6.37 3.21
CA ILE A 54 2.46 -6.29 3.41
C ILE A 54 2.17 -6.45 4.89
N GLY A 55 1.41 -5.50 5.45
CA GLY A 55 0.81 -5.58 6.78
C GLY A 55 -0.69 -5.74 6.65
N VAL A 56 -1.27 -6.74 7.33
CA VAL A 56 -2.72 -6.96 7.38
C VAL A 56 -3.20 -6.90 8.82
N PHE A 57 -4.22 -6.09 9.05
CA PHE A 57 -4.89 -5.95 10.34
C PHE A 57 -6.23 -6.67 10.29
N TYR A 58 -6.54 -7.46 11.31
CA TYR A 58 -7.85 -8.08 11.45
C TYR A 58 -8.71 -7.27 12.42
N ASN A 59 -9.90 -6.85 11.97
CA ASN A 59 -11.01 -6.37 12.81
C ASN A 59 -10.62 -5.45 13.99
N TYR A 60 -10.22 -4.20 13.69
CA TYR A 60 -9.83 -3.19 14.69
C TYR A 60 -8.68 -3.59 15.63
N ALA A 61 -7.92 -4.64 15.32
CA ALA A 61 -6.85 -5.08 16.21
C ALA A 61 -5.67 -4.11 16.18
N ASP A 62 -5.60 -3.27 17.21
CA ASP A 62 -4.46 -2.37 17.48
C ASP A 62 -3.15 -3.15 17.78
N ARG A 63 -3.22 -4.47 18.02
CA ARG A 63 -2.07 -5.32 18.40
C ARG A 63 -1.97 -6.68 17.70
N GLN A 64 -2.89 -7.00 16.78
CA GLN A 64 -2.86 -8.28 16.04
C GLN A 64 -2.82 -7.98 14.55
N HIS A 65 -1.59 -7.92 14.05
CA HIS A 65 -1.31 -7.70 12.65
C HIS A 65 -0.38 -8.80 12.16
N ALA A 66 -0.62 -9.28 10.95
CA ALA A 66 0.31 -10.13 10.24
C ALA A 66 1.18 -9.23 9.36
N VAL A 67 2.49 -9.38 9.46
CA VAL A 67 3.44 -8.65 8.61
C VAL A 67 4.27 -9.66 7.85
N VAL A 68 4.35 -9.47 6.54
CA VAL A 68 5.35 -10.12 5.71
C VAL A 68 6.27 -9.03 5.17
N ASN A 69 7.51 -9.04 5.61
CA ASN A 69 8.57 -8.14 5.20
C ASN A 69 9.59 -8.87 4.31
N GLY A 70 10.51 -8.10 3.71
CA GLY A 70 11.58 -8.67 2.88
C GLY A 70 11.10 -9.22 1.53
N LEU A 71 9.92 -8.80 1.07
CA LEU A 71 9.43 -9.09 -0.26
C LEU A 71 10.09 -8.15 -1.28
N THR A 72 9.95 -8.49 -2.55
CA THR A 72 10.37 -7.64 -3.66
C THR A 72 9.18 -7.42 -4.58
N LEU A 73 8.90 -6.15 -4.88
CA LEU A 73 7.95 -5.77 -5.92
C LEU A 73 8.68 -5.80 -7.25
N HIS A 74 8.35 -6.80 -8.07
CA HIS A 74 8.93 -6.96 -9.39
C HIS A 74 8.14 -6.19 -10.45
N PHE A 75 8.85 -5.47 -11.30
CA PHE A 75 8.29 -4.88 -12.52
C PHE A 75 8.60 -5.80 -13.69
N GLN A 76 7.56 -6.37 -14.31
CA GLN A 76 7.72 -7.19 -15.51
C GLN A 76 7.92 -6.26 -16.72
N GLN A 77 9.09 -6.34 -17.35
CA GLN A 77 9.44 -5.67 -18.61
C GLN A 77 9.30 -6.64 -19.79
#